data_AF-K0TN77-F1
#
_entry.id   AF-K0TN77-F1
#
_cell.length_a   1.000
_cell.length_b   1.000
_cell.length_c   1.000
_cell.angle_alpha   90.00
_cell.angle_beta   90.00
_cell.angle_gamma   90.00
#
_symmetry.space_group_name_H-M   'P 1'
#
loop_
_entity.id
_entity.type
_entity.pdbx_description
1 polymer ?
#
loop_
_entity_poly.entity_id
_entity_poly.type
_entity_poly.pdbx_seq_one_letter_code
_entity_poly.pdbx_strand_id
1 'polypeptide(L)'
;FEPQHGARNERERRAVFFTDRYNAHSEALKYASDQTQTNERDARDSIFSISDECLDLRELALKTLVEARVFLKNSYVAAWAMEEDSHKRKAFEGFQANLELFTEKLSRMVFQKVAWDRGNFFRAVEFSTHSIRLYMARILVLADDDI
;
A
#
# COMPACT_ATOMS: atom_id res chain seq x y z
N PHE A 1 7.89 6.53 -44.76
CA PHE A 1 7.16 7.27 -43.71
C PHE A 1 7.15 6.40 -42.47
N GLU A 2 8.01 6.74 -41.52
CA GLU A 2 8.31 5.94 -40.32
C GLU A 2 7.28 6.16 -39.20
N PRO A 3 7.08 5.17 -38.31
CA PRO A 3 5.99 5.12 -37.34
C PRO A 3 6.32 5.94 -36.08
N GLN A 4 6.44 7.25 -36.20
CA GLN A 4 6.71 8.12 -35.04
C GLN A 4 5.50 8.28 -34.09
N HIS A 5 4.30 7.87 -34.50
CA HIS A 5 3.10 7.96 -33.67
C HIS A 5 2.95 6.84 -32.62
N GLY A 6 3.62 5.68 -32.80
CA GLY A 6 3.48 4.54 -31.89
C GLY A 6 4.15 4.77 -30.53
N ALA A 7 5.43 5.15 -30.54
CA ALA A 7 6.23 5.30 -29.33
C ALA A 7 5.78 6.48 -28.44
N ARG A 8 5.32 7.58 -29.05
CA ARG A 8 4.77 8.73 -28.32
C ARG A 8 3.45 8.37 -27.61
N ASN A 9 2.56 7.67 -28.32
CA ASN A 9 1.30 7.22 -27.74
C ASN A 9 1.52 6.21 -26.60
N GLU A 10 2.53 5.34 -26.71
CA GLU A 10 2.86 4.38 -25.65
C GLU A 10 3.42 5.08 -24.40
N ARG A 11 4.34 6.04 -24.57
CA ARG A 11 4.87 6.83 -23.46
C ARG A 11 3.79 7.65 -22.76
N GLU A 12 2.87 8.24 -23.51
CA GLU A 12 1.73 8.97 -22.97
C GLU A 12 0.79 8.04 -22.19
N ARG A 13 0.47 6.85 -22.72
CA ARG A 13 -0.34 5.84 -22.01
C ARG A 13 0.30 5.38 -20.70
N ARG A 14 1.62 5.14 -20.72
CA ARG A 14 2.37 4.82 -19.50
C ARG A 14 2.30 5.95 -18.48
N ALA A 15 2.56 7.18 -18.90
CA ALA A 15 2.49 8.33 -18.00
C ALA A 15 1.10 8.47 -17.34
N VAL A 16 0.02 8.25 -18.11
CA VAL A 16 -1.35 8.22 -17.57
C VAL A 16 -1.51 7.11 -16.53
N PHE A 17 -1.11 5.88 -16.84
CA PHE A 17 -1.19 4.76 -15.90
C PHE A 17 -0.50 5.05 -14.55
N PHE A 18 0.75 5.51 -14.57
CA PHE A 18 1.49 5.79 -13.34
C PHE A 18 0.92 6.99 -12.58
N THR A 19 0.41 8.01 -13.29
CA THR A 19 -0.26 9.17 -12.68
C THR A 19 -1.56 8.76 -11.99
N ASP A 20 -2.38 7.93 -12.64
CA ASP A 20 -3.64 7.45 -12.06
C ASP A 20 -3.39 6.64 -10.78
N ARG A 21 -2.37 5.77 -10.80
CA ARG A 21 -1.96 4.99 -9.62
C ARG A 21 -1.45 5.89 -8.49
N TYR A 22 -0.61 6.87 -8.80
CA TYR A 22 -0.14 7.85 -7.83
C TYR A 22 -1.32 8.58 -7.15
N ASN A 23 -2.27 9.07 -7.95
CA ASN A 23 -3.43 9.80 -7.46
C ASN A 23 -4.33 8.91 -6.59
N ALA A 24 -4.62 7.69 -7.03
CA ALA A 24 -5.41 6.73 -6.26
C ALA A 24 -4.79 6.44 -4.88
N HIS A 25 -3.47 6.25 -4.80
CA HIS A 25 -2.79 6.07 -3.52
C HIS A 25 -2.75 7.34 -2.67
N SER A 26 -2.70 8.53 -3.28
CA SER A 26 -2.79 9.81 -2.58
C SER A 26 -4.16 10.02 -1.93
N GLU A 27 -5.24 9.69 -2.62
CA GLU A 27 -6.60 9.75 -2.08
C GLU A 27 -6.81 8.72 -0.96
N ALA A 28 -6.38 7.48 -1.17
CA ALA A 28 -6.47 6.42 -0.17
C ALA A 28 -5.62 6.72 1.09
N LEU A 29 -4.48 7.38 0.94
CA LEU A 29 -3.65 7.86 2.06
C LEU A 29 -4.40 8.87 2.91
N LYS A 30 -5.08 9.84 2.27
CA LYS A 30 -5.87 10.85 2.99
C LYS A 30 -6.95 10.17 3.84
N TYR A 31 -7.69 9.25 3.23
CA TYR A 31 -8.72 8.48 3.94
C TYR A 31 -8.14 7.67 5.12
N ALA A 32 -7.03 6.96 4.93
CA ALA A 32 -6.39 6.18 6.00
C ALA A 32 -5.87 7.06 7.15
N SER A 33 -5.36 8.25 6.83
CA SER A 33 -4.88 9.23 7.82
C SER A 33 -6.03 9.78 8.67
N ASP A 34 -7.15 10.15 8.02
CA ASP A 34 -8.36 10.62 8.70
C ASP A 34 -8.95 9.54 9.63
N GLN A 35 -8.90 8.28 9.20
CA GLN A 35 -9.35 7.14 10.02
C GLN A 35 -8.43 6.88 11.22
N THR A 36 -7.14 7.15 11.12
CA THR A 36 -6.21 7.03 12.25
C THR A 36 -6.58 8.03 13.35
N GLN A 37 -6.85 9.29 12.98
CA GLN A 37 -7.30 10.32 13.93
C GLN A 37 -8.66 10.00 14.55
N THR A 38 -9.56 9.38 13.78
CA THR A 38 -10.88 8.95 14.27
C THR A 38 -10.73 7.78 15.26
N ASN A 39 -9.88 6.80 14.94
CA ASN A 39 -9.62 5.66 15.81
C ASN A 39 -8.98 6.09 17.14
N GLU A 40 -8.07 7.07 17.14
CA GLU A 40 -7.50 7.62 18.38
C GLU A 40 -8.52 8.36 19.26
N ARG A 41 -9.61 8.86 18.67
CA ARG A 41 -10.73 9.47 19.42
C ARG A 41 -11.67 8.38 19.94
N ASP A 42 -12.08 7.47 19.08
CA ASP A 42 -12.96 6.35 19.42
C ASP A 42 -12.34 5.43 20.49
N ALA A 43 -11.03 5.19 20.45
CA ALA A 43 -10.32 4.40 21.47
C ALA A 43 -10.30 5.07 22.84
N ARG A 44 -10.32 6.41 22.90
CA ARG A 44 -10.44 7.15 24.17
C ARG A 44 -11.85 7.09 24.75
N ASP A 45 -12.85 6.98 23.88
CA ASP A 45 -14.27 6.99 24.26
C ASP A 45 -14.85 5.57 24.45
N SER A 46 -14.18 4.53 23.94
CA SER A 46 -14.61 3.13 24.03
C SER A 46 -14.18 2.48 25.36
N ILE A 47 -15.01 2.66 26.38
CA ILE A 47 -14.87 1.99 27.70
C ILE A 47 -15.38 0.53 27.64
N PHE A 48 -16.03 0.11 26.54
CA PHE A 48 -16.70 -1.19 26.46
C PHE A 48 -16.39 -1.93 25.14
N SER A 49 -15.94 -3.18 25.31
CA SER A 49 -16.03 -4.35 24.39
C SER A 49 -14.85 -4.75 23.47
N ILE A 50 -13.72 -4.04 23.39
CA ILE A 50 -12.55 -4.53 22.61
C ILE A 50 -11.37 -4.77 23.58
N SER A 51 -10.66 -5.89 23.43
CA SER A 51 -9.44 -6.14 24.22
C SER A 51 -8.32 -5.18 23.83
N ASP A 52 -7.46 -4.83 24.78
CA ASP A 52 -6.31 -3.95 24.54
C ASP A 52 -5.44 -4.47 23.39
N GLU A 53 -5.22 -5.80 23.30
CA GLU A 53 -4.49 -6.43 22.20
C GLU A 53 -5.12 -6.18 20.82
N CYS A 54 -6.45 -6.15 20.72
CA CYS A 54 -7.15 -5.86 19.47
C CYS A 54 -7.05 -4.37 19.11
N LEU A 55 -7.03 -3.47 20.10
CA LEU A 55 -6.80 -2.04 19.88
C LEU A 55 -5.38 -1.78 19.39
N ASP A 56 -4.37 -2.37 20.03
CA ASP A 56 -2.96 -2.27 19.66
C ASP A 56 -2.73 -2.79 18.23
N LEU A 57 -3.30 -3.95 17.90
CA LEU A 57 -3.19 -4.49 16.54
C LEU A 57 -3.86 -3.58 15.51
N ARG A 58 -5.02 -3.02 15.83
CA ARG A 58 -5.73 -2.10 14.93
C ARG A 58 -4.94 -0.82 14.70
N GLU A 59 -4.33 -0.26 15.74
CA GLU A 59 -3.45 0.91 15.63
C GLU A 59 -2.22 0.59 14.76
N LEU A 60 -1.56 -0.55 15.01
CA LEU A 60 -0.43 -1.01 14.22
C LEU A 60 -0.78 -1.20 12.73
N ALA A 61 -1.96 -1.78 12.47
CA ALA A 61 -2.48 -1.99 11.13
C ALA A 61 -2.77 -0.67 10.41
N LEU A 62 -3.38 0.31 11.08
CA LEU A 62 -3.62 1.65 10.54
C LEU A 62 -2.33 2.38 10.20
N LYS A 63 -1.34 2.38 11.12
CA LYS A 63 -0.01 2.97 10.87
C LYS A 63 0.65 2.32 9.66
N THR A 64 0.62 0.98 9.59
CA THR A 64 1.19 0.23 8.48
C THR A 64 0.48 0.54 7.15
N LEU A 65 -0.85 0.75 7.16
CA LEU A 65 -1.59 1.19 5.97
C LEU A 65 -1.14 2.56 5.49
N VAL A 66 -0.99 3.52 6.39
CA VAL A 66 -0.51 4.88 6.06
C VAL A 66 0.88 4.80 5.44
N GLU A 67 1.82 4.09 6.07
CA GLU A 67 3.17 3.86 5.57
C GLU A 67 3.16 3.21 4.18
N ALA A 68 2.37 2.14 4.01
CA ALA A 68 2.26 1.42 2.74
C ALA A 68 1.72 2.31 1.61
N ARG A 69 0.75 3.18 1.90
CA ARG A 69 0.19 4.10 0.90
C ARG A 69 1.17 5.18 0.48
N VAL A 70 1.94 5.72 1.43
CA VAL A 70 3.05 6.65 1.13
C VAL A 70 4.08 5.94 0.25
N PHE A 71 4.46 4.72 0.62
CA PHE A 71 5.43 3.92 -0.12
C PHE A 71 4.95 3.59 -1.53
N LEU A 72 3.73 3.05 -1.69
CA LEU A 72 3.15 2.69 -2.99
C LEU A 72 3.05 3.89 -3.92
N LYS A 73 2.59 5.03 -3.41
CA LYS A 73 2.54 6.29 -4.16
C LYS A 73 3.90 6.63 -4.77
N ASN A 74 4.96 6.56 -3.98
CA ASN A 74 6.32 6.88 -4.44
C ASN A 74 6.93 5.76 -5.30
N SER A 75 6.58 4.50 -5.06
CA SER A 75 7.09 3.37 -5.84
C SER A 75 6.57 3.37 -7.28
N TYR A 76 5.37 3.93 -7.55
CA TYR A 76 4.92 4.15 -8.93
C TYR A 76 5.74 5.22 -9.66
N VAL A 77 6.22 6.25 -8.95
CA VAL A 77 7.14 7.23 -9.54
C VAL A 77 8.49 6.58 -9.85
N ALA A 78 9.00 5.75 -8.94
CA ALA A 78 10.23 4.99 -9.17
C ALA A 78 10.10 4.04 -10.37
N ALA A 79 9.05 3.20 -10.40
CA ALA A 79 8.80 2.27 -11.50
C ALA A 79 8.64 2.95 -12.86
N TRP A 80 8.07 4.16 -12.91
CA TRP A 80 7.99 4.95 -14.15
C TRP A 80 9.37 5.35 -14.68
N ALA A 81 10.29 5.70 -13.76
CA ALA A 81 11.66 6.11 -14.08
C ALA A 81 12.59 4.94 -14.45
N MET A 82 12.25 3.70 -14.08
CA MET A 82 13.04 2.50 -14.41
C MET A 82 13.00 2.14 -15.90
N GLU A 83 14.12 1.59 -16.40
CA GLU A 83 14.25 1.11 -17.78
C GLU A 83 13.22 0.02 -18.13
N GLU A 84 12.61 0.16 -19.32
CA GLU A 84 11.40 -0.54 -19.77
C GLU A 84 11.53 -2.06 -19.91
N ASP A 85 12.75 -2.56 -20.09
CA ASP A 85 13.03 -3.98 -20.30
C ASP A 85 13.98 -4.59 -19.26
N SER A 86 14.26 -3.87 -18.17
CA SER A 86 15.14 -4.40 -17.13
C SER A 86 14.47 -5.52 -16.34
N HIS A 87 15.20 -6.61 -16.11
CA HIS A 87 14.76 -7.70 -15.22
C HIS A 87 14.49 -7.20 -13.79
N LYS A 88 15.26 -6.19 -13.35
CA LYS A 88 15.06 -5.47 -12.09
C LYS A 88 13.66 -4.84 -12.03
N ARG A 89 13.24 -4.12 -13.08
CA ARG A 89 11.91 -3.52 -13.14
C ARG A 89 10.80 -4.57 -13.08
N LYS A 90 10.93 -5.69 -13.78
CA LYS A 90 9.93 -6.78 -13.71
C LYS A 90 9.81 -7.34 -12.30
N ALA A 91 10.92 -7.53 -11.60
CA ALA A 91 10.91 -7.97 -10.20
C ALA A 91 10.30 -6.89 -9.28
N PHE A 92 10.66 -5.62 -9.49
CA PHE A 92 10.11 -4.47 -8.77
C PHE A 92 8.59 -4.39 -8.91
N GLU A 93 8.07 -4.40 -10.13
CA GLU A 93 6.64 -4.36 -10.42
C GLU A 93 5.91 -5.58 -9.82
N GLY A 94 6.55 -6.76 -9.84
CA GLY A 94 6.03 -7.96 -9.18
C GLY A 94 5.89 -7.82 -7.66
N PHE A 95 6.89 -7.24 -6.99
CA PHE A 95 6.79 -6.96 -5.55
C PHE A 95 5.83 -5.80 -5.25
N GLN A 96 5.78 -4.78 -6.10
CA GLN A 96 4.83 -3.67 -5.99
C GLN A 96 3.39 -4.16 -6.09
N ALA A 97 3.08 -5.04 -7.03
CA ALA A 97 1.74 -5.63 -7.17
C ALA A 97 1.33 -6.44 -5.93
N ASN A 98 2.27 -7.21 -5.34
CA ASN A 98 2.00 -7.93 -4.10
C ASN A 98 1.81 -6.97 -2.92
N LEU A 99 2.63 -5.92 -2.81
CA LEU A 99 2.47 -4.87 -1.80
C LEU A 99 1.08 -4.22 -1.89
N GLU A 100 0.64 -3.87 -3.10
CA GLU A 100 -0.68 -3.30 -3.35
C GLU A 100 -1.79 -4.28 -2.92
N LEU A 101 -1.70 -5.55 -3.31
CA LEU A 101 -2.66 -6.59 -2.93
C LEU A 101 -2.82 -6.70 -1.40
N PHE A 102 -1.71 -6.79 -0.66
CA PHE A 102 -1.77 -6.91 0.80
C PHE A 102 -2.23 -5.61 1.46
N THR A 103 -1.88 -4.45 0.90
CA THR A 103 -2.37 -3.15 1.36
C THR A 103 -3.87 -3.03 1.21
N GLU A 104 -4.44 -3.43 0.06
CA GLU A 104 -5.88 -3.43 -0.14
C GLU A 104 -6.61 -4.43 0.75
N LYS A 105 -6.01 -5.62 0.97
CA LYS A 105 -6.56 -6.61 1.88
C LYS A 105 -6.62 -6.08 3.32
N LEU A 106 -5.52 -5.48 3.79
CA LEU A 106 -5.45 -4.88 5.12
C LEU A 106 -6.44 -3.71 5.26
N SER A 107 -6.54 -2.85 4.24
CA SER A 107 -7.49 -1.73 4.19
C SER A 107 -8.93 -2.19 4.42
N ARG A 108 -9.37 -3.22 3.66
CA ARG A 108 -10.72 -3.78 3.81
C ARG A 108 -10.97 -4.35 5.20
N MET A 109 -9.99 -5.05 5.78
CA MET A 109 -10.13 -5.61 7.13
C MET A 109 -10.22 -4.48 8.16
N VAL A 110 -9.30 -3.52 8.11
CA VAL A 110 -9.20 -2.48 9.14
C VAL A 110 -10.45 -1.58 9.19
N PHE A 111 -11.07 -1.32 8.04
CA PHE A 111 -12.28 -0.51 7.95
C PHE A 111 -13.58 -1.31 8.16
N GLN A 112 -13.52 -2.63 8.28
CA GLN A 112 -14.69 -3.44 8.67
C GLN A 112 -14.91 -3.37 10.19
N LYS A 113 -16.00 -2.72 10.61
CA LYS A 113 -16.36 -2.50 12.02
C LYS A 113 -16.72 -3.77 12.82
N VAL A 114 -16.88 -4.94 12.19
CA VAL A 114 -17.67 -6.06 12.76
C VAL A 114 -16.84 -7.31 13.09
N ALA A 115 -15.52 -7.33 12.86
CA ALA A 115 -14.75 -8.59 12.84
C ALA A 115 -13.60 -8.72 13.84
N TRP A 116 -13.32 -7.70 14.66
CA TRP A 116 -12.13 -7.66 15.54
C TRP A 116 -12.14 -8.71 16.66
N ASP A 117 -13.30 -9.30 16.96
CA ASP A 117 -13.48 -10.23 18.07
C ASP A 117 -13.25 -11.71 17.65
N ARG A 118 -12.83 -11.94 16.39
CA ARG A 118 -12.63 -13.29 15.83
C ARG A 118 -11.14 -13.59 15.63
N GLY A 119 -10.61 -14.64 16.27
CA GLY A 119 -9.19 -14.99 16.18
C GLY A 119 -8.63 -15.20 14.76
N ASN A 120 -9.44 -15.65 13.79
CA ASN A 120 -9.02 -15.76 12.39
C ASN A 120 -8.82 -14.40 11.72
N PHE A 121 -9.57 -13.38 12.15
CA PHE A 121 -9.43 -12.02 11.64
C PHE A 121 -8.13 -11.39 12.16
N PHE A 122 -7.82 -11.58 13.45
CA PHE A 122 -6.58 -11.11 14.07
C PHE A 122 -5.35 -11.62 13.30
N ARG A 123 -5.26 -12.94 13.08
CA ARG A 123 -4.16 -13.55 12.32
C ARG A 123 -4.07 -13.03 10.89
N ALA A 124 -5.20 -12.76 10.24
CA ALA A 124 -5.21 -12.22 8.88
C ALA A 124 -4.67 -10.78 8.82
N VAL A 125 -5.01 -9.96 9.81
CA VAL A 125 -4.49 -8.59 9.97
C VAL A 125 -2.99 -8.62 10.23
N GLU A 126 -2.51 -9.44 11.17
CA GLU A 126 -1.08 -9.61 11.45
C GLU A 126 -0.32 -10.08 10.20
N PHE A 127 -0.81 -11.12 9.54
CA PHE A 127 -0.18 -11.65 8.33
C PHE A 127 -0.08 -10.61 7.23
N SER A 128 -1.14 -9.83 7.02
CA SER A 128 -1.15 -8.78 5.99
C SER A 128 -0.21 -7.64 6.36
N THR A 129 -0.20 -7.22 7.62
CA THR A 129 0.72 -6.20 8.18
C THR A 129 2.17 -6.61 7.98
N HIS A 130 2.52 -7.84 8.33
CA HIS A 130 3.86 -8.38 8.13
C HIS A 130 4.24 -8.47 6.65
N SER A 131 3.32 -8.94 5.81
CA SER A 131 3.54 -9.08 4.37
C SER A 131 3.84 -7.73 3.70
N ILE A 132 3.10 -6.67 4.06
CA ILE A 132 3.36 -5.32 3.55
C ILE A 132 4.79 -4.89 3.89
N ARG A 133 5.22 -5.01 5.15
CA ARG A 133 6.58 -4.64 5.56
C ARG A 133 7.64 -5.43 4.80
N LEU A 134 7.43 -6.73 4.61
CA LEU A 134 8.34 -7.58 3.84
C LEU A 134 8.47 -7.12 2.39
N TYR A 135 7.35 -6.80 1.71
CA TYR A 135 7.40 -6.35 0.32
C TYR A 135 7.99 -4.94 0.17
N MET A 136 7.72 -4.02 1.11
CA MET A 136 8.41 -2.72 1.13
C MET A 136 9.93 -2.91 1.24
N ALA A 137 10.39 -3.77 2.15
CA ALA A 137 11.82 -4.06 2.30
C ALA A 137 12.44 -4.67 1.03
N ARG A 138 11.75 -5.63 0.40
CA ARG A 138 12.22 -6.24 -0.87
C ARG A 138 12.33 -5.22 -2.01
N ILE A 139 11.38 -4.27 -2.08
CA ILE A 139 11.41 -3.21 -3.08
C ILE A 139 12.59 -2.27 -2.84
N LEU A 140 12.85 -1.90 -1.58
CA LEU A 140 14.01 -1.06 -1.22
C LEU A 140 15.32 -1.72 -1.61
N VAL A 141 15.50 -3.01 -1.33
CA VAL A 141 16.71 -3.75 -1.74
C VAL A 141 16.92 -3.72 -3.25
N LEU A 142 15.84 -3.86 -4.04
CA LEU A 142 15.95 -3.77 -5.50
C LEU A 142 16.26 -2.35 -6.00
N ALA A 143 15.89 -1.31 -5.24
CA ALA A 143 16.11 0.07 -5.60
C ALA A 143 17.49 0.60 -5.18
N ASP A 144 18.09 0.03 -4.12
CA ASP A 144 19.41 0.43 -3.62
C ASP A 144 20.56 -0.10 -4.48
N ASP A 145 20.36 -1.17 -5.26
CA ASP A 145 21.36 -1.73 -6.20
C ASP A 145 21.71 -0.81 -7.40
N ASP A 146 21.20 0.42 -7.43
CA ASP A 146 21.41 1.44 -8.47
C ASP A 146 22.12 2.72 -7.96
N ILE A 147 22.64 2.75 -6.71
CA ILE A 147 23.49 3.83 -6.14
C ILE A 147 24.94 3.37 -5.96
#